data_AF-A0A7K2WJ61-F1
#
_entry.id   AF-A0A7K2WJ61-F1
#
_cell.length_a   1.000
_cell.length_b   1.000
_cell.length_c   1.000
_cell.angle_alpha   90.00
_cell.angle_beta   90.00
_cell.angle_gamma   90.00
#
_symmetry.space_group_name_H-M   'P 1'
#
loop_
_entity.id
_entity.type
_entity.pdbx_description
1 polymer ?
#
loop_
_entity_poly.entity_id
_entity_poly.type
_entity_poly.pdbx_seq_one_letter_code
_entity_poly.pdbx_strand_id
1 'polypeptide(L)' 'YALHPVRLLTELRAPESVPVLIATLERLSAPDEPHWRVALACVEGLHRLADPRARPSLEGALAHPRLTEAATAALRSLP' A
#
# COMPACT_ATOMS: atom_id res chain seq x y z
N TYR A 1 -16.06 -9.94 -2.76
CA TYR A 1 -16.55 -9.68 -1.39
C TYR A 1 -15.46 -9.42 -0.33
N ALA A 2 -14.16 -9.25 -0.69
CA ALA A 2 -13.08 -9.03 0.29
C ALA A 2 -12.54 -7.58 0.38
N LEU A 3 -13.17 -6.61 -0.29
CA LEU A 3 -12.70 -5.21 -0.33
C LEU A 3 -13.23 -4.34 0.81
N HIS A 4 -14.26 -4.79 1.51
CA HIS A 4 -14.90 -4.02 2.59
C HIS A 4 -14.02 -3.86 3.85
N PRO A 5 -13.28 -4.88 4.32
CA PRO A 5 -12.45 -4.74 5.52
C PRO A 5 -11.28 -3.79 5.33
N VAL A 6 -10.67 -3.79 4.13
CA VAL A 6 -9.52 -2.94 3.80
C VAL A 6 -9.91 -1.46 3.80
N ARG A 7 -11.10 -1.13 3.30
CA ARG A 7 -11.63 0.25 3.33
C ARG A 7 -11.88 0.73 4.76
N LEU A 8 -12.43 -0.13 5.61
CA LEU A 8 -12.74 0.19 7.01
C LEU A 8 -11.47 0.36 7.86
N LEU A 9 -10.44 -0.45 7.63
CA LEU A 9 -9.12 -0.29 8.25
C LEU A 9 -8.42 0.99 7.79
N THR A 10 -8.60 1.39 6.53
CA THR A 10 -8.03 2.65 6.02
C THR A 10 -8.76 3.88 6.59
N GLU A 11 -10.07 3.78 6.84
CA GLU A 11 -10.87 4.85 7.45
C GLU A 11 -10.60 5.03 8.95
N LEU A 12 -10.18 3.97 9.65
CA LEU A 12 -9.93 3.99 11.10
C LEU A 12 -8.65 4.74 11.53
N ARG A 13 -7.79 5.19 10.60
CA ARG A 13 -6.59 6.04 10.85
C ARG A 13 -5.74 5.63 12.07
N ALA A 14 -5.74 4.36 12.44
CA ALA A 14 -4.93 3.92 13.54
C ALA A 14 -3.50 3.71 13.00
N PRO A 15 -2.45 4.32 13.59
CA PRO A 15 -1.06 4.03 13.22
C PRO A 15 -0.73 2.53 13.33
N GLU A 16 -1.53 1.75 14.08
CA GLU A 16 -1.45 0.28 14.12
C GLU A 16 -1.80 -0.42 12.80
N SER A 17 -2.48 0.26 11.88
CA SER A 17 -2.89 -0.31 10.58
C SER A 17 -1.76 -0.31 9.56
N VAL A 18 -0.74 0.54 9.76
CA VAL A 18 0.44 0.67 8.89
C VAL A 18 1.17 -0.67 8.70
N PRO A 19 1.57 -1.41 9.75
CA PRO A 19 2.26 -2.70 9.58
C PRO A 19 1.40 -3.76 8.88
N VAL A 20 0.08 -3.74 9.07
CA VAL A 20 -0.84 -4.68 8.41
C VAL A 20 -0.91 -4.39 6.91
N LEU A 21 -1.00 -3.12 6.52
CA LEU A 21 -0.99 -2.70 5.12
C LEU A 21 0.34 -3.00 4.44
N ILE A 22 1.47 -2.80 5.14
CA ILE A 22 2.81 -3.18 4.67
C ILE A 22 2.90 -4.68 4.40
N ALA A 23 2.56 -5.52 5.38
CA ALA A 23 2.64 -6.97 5.22
C ALA A 23 1.71 -7.48 4.11
N THR A 24 0.55 -6.86 3.95
CA THR A 24 -0.40 -7.18 2.87
C THR A 24 0.16 -6.77 1.51
N LEU A 25 0.78 -5.60 1.41
CA LEU A 25 1.42 -5.11 0.18
C LEU A 25 2.57 -6.04 -0.24
N GLU A 26 3.47 -6.39 0.68
CA GLU A 26 4.61 -7.28 0.41
C GLU A 26 4.15 -8.64 -0.12
N ARG A 27 3.07 -9.18 0.45
CA ARG A 27 2.50 -10.45 0.00
C ARG A 27 1.82 -10.36 -1.37
N LEU A 28 1.22 -9.21 -1.69
CA LEU A 28 0.48 -8.99 -2.95
C LEU A 28 1.34 -8.42 -4.08
N SER A 29 2.57 -7.98 -3.80
CA SER A 29 3.54 -7.52 -4.81
C SER A 29 4.22 -8.68 -5.55
N ALA A 30 3.74 -9.92 -5.40
CA ALA A 30 4.20 -11.06 -6.19
C ALA A 30 3.81 -10.87 -7.66
N PRO A 31 4.74 -11.12 -8.63
CA PRO A 31 4.55 -10.80 -10.05
C PRO A 31 3.33 -11.47 -10.72
N ASP A 32 2.82 -12.56 -10.15
CA ASP A 32 1.65 -13.30 -10.67
C ASP A 32 0.36 -13.05 -9.89
N GLU A 33 0.33 -12.12 -8.94
CA GLU A 33 -0.84 -11.95 -8.08
C GLU A 33 -1.99 -11.22 -8.81
N PRO A 34 -3.14 -11.89 -9.06
CA PRO A 34 -4.25 -11.29 -9.81
C PRO A 34 -4.94 -10.16 -9.02
N HIS A 35 -4.65 -10.04 -7.73
CA HIS A 35 -5.26 -9.10 -6.79
C HIS A 35 -4.52 -7.75 -6.69
N TRP A 36 -3.77 -7.34 -7.72
CA TRP A 36 -3.01 -6.06 -7.75
C TRP A 36 -3.83 -4.81 -7.36
N ARG A 37 -5.16 -4.82 -7.56
CA ARG A 37 -6.06 -3.74 -7.14
C ARG A 37 -6.11 -3.55 -5.61
N VAL A 38 -5.90 -4.62 -4.85
CA VAL A 38 -5.79 -4.58 -3.38
C VAL A 38 -4.45 -3.97 -2.98
N ALA A 39 -3.36 -4.37 -3.65
CA ALA A 39 -2.05 -3.75 -3.44
C ALA A 39 -2.09 -2.24 -3.72
N LEU A 40 -2.76 -1.82 -4.81
CA LEU A 40 -2.96 -0.40 -5.11
C LEU A 40 -3.71 0.34 -3.99
N ALA A 41 -4.79 -0.23 -3.47
CA ALA A 41 -5.53 0.36 -2.35
C ALA A 41 -4.66 0.48 -1.09
N CYS A 42 -3.76 -0.48 -0.84
CA CYS A 42 -2.77 -0.39 0.24
C CYS A 42 -1.78 0.77 0.00
N VAL A 43 -1.24 0.93 -1.21
CA VAL A 43 -0.34 2.05 -1.57
C VAL A 43 -1.03 3.40 -1.35
N GLU A 44 -2.28 3.55 -1.82
CA GLU A 44 -3.07 4.78 -1.63
C GLU A 44 -3.38 5.07 -0.16
N GLY A 45 -3.59 4.01 0.65
CA GLY A 45 -3.74 4.12 2.10
C GLY A 45 -2.45 4.60 2.77
N LEU A 46 -1.31 4.01 2.41
CA LEU A 46 0.02 4.38 2.94
C LEU A 46 0.41 5.80 2.52
N HIS A 47 0.13 6.21 1.29
CA HIS A 47 0.33 7.58 0.80
C HIS A 47 -0.41 8.61 1.66
N ARG A 48 -1.68 8.34 1.99
CA ARG A 48 -2.49 9.22 2.85
C ARG A 48 -2.00 9.28 4.29
N LEU A 49 -1.41 8.19 4.79
CA LEU A 49 -0.85 8.14 6.13
C LEU A 49 0.52 8.83 6.21
N ALA A 50 1.22 8.97 5.08
CA ALA A 50 2.54 9.61 4.96
C ALA A 50 3.56 9.10 6.01
N ASP A 51 3.49 7.82 6.35
CA ASP A 51 4.36 7.19 7.35
C ASP A 51 5.71 6.78 6.74
N PRO A 52 6.86 7.24 7.26
CA PRO A 52 8.18 6.87 6.78
C PRO A 52 8.45 5.36 6.78
N ARG A 53 7.79 4.60 7.65
CA ARG A 53 7.93 3.12 7.73
C ARG A 53 7.42 2.42 6.48
N ALA A 54 6.57 3.08 5.68
CA ALA A 54 6.04 2.55 4.43
C ALA A 54 7.06 2.59 3.27
N ARG A 55 8.15 3.36 3.41
CA ARG A 55 9.15 3.58 2.37
C ARG A 55 9.69 2.29 1.71
N PRO A 56 10.23 1.29 2.44
CA PRO A 56 10.77 0.08 1.82
C PRO A 56 9.72 -0.70 1.04
N SER A 57 8.48 -0.74 1.52
CA SER A 57 7.38 -1.44 0.85
C SER A 57 6.90 -0.69 -0.41
N LEU A 58 6.90 0.65 -0.38
CA LEU A 58 6.64 1.49 -1.56
C LEU A 58 7.74 1.36 -2.62
N GLU A 59 9.01 1.27 -2.19
CA GLU A 59 10.14 0.99 -3.09
C GLU A 59 9.98 -0.38 -3.76
N GLY A 60 9.57 -1.42 -3.00
CA GLY A 60 9.24 -2.74 -3.55
C GLY A 60 8.09 -2.71 -4.57
N ALA A 61 7.09 -1.85 -4.35
CA ALA A 61 5.97 -1.67 -5.28
C ALA A 61 6.38 -1.01 -6.61
N LEU A 62 7.52 -0.32 -6.68
CA LEU A 62 8.03 0.26 -7.94
C LEU A 62 8.36 -0.82 -8.99
N ALA A 63 8.71 -2.02 -8.55
CA ALA A 63 8.96 -3.17 -9.44
C ALA A 63 7.70 -3.65 -10.17
N HIS A 64 6.52 -3.22 -9.71
CA HIS A 64 5.22 -3.55 -10.32
C HIS A 64 4.75 -2.42 -11.24
N PRO A 65 4.68 -2.61 -12.57
CA PRO A 65 4.38 -1.54 -13.54
C PRO A 65 3.07 -0.80 -13.27
N ARG A 66 2.08 -1.50 -12.71
CA ARG A 66 0.75 -0.95 -12.38
C ARG A 66 0.70 -0.18 -11.07
N LEU A 67 1.68 -0.38 -10.18
CA LEU A 67 1.78 0.28 -8.88
C LEU A 67 2.83 1.40 -8.89
N THR A 68 3.74 1.40 -9.85
CA THR A 68 4.86 2.36 -9.95
C THR A 68 4.41 3.81 -9.84
N GLU A 69 3.34 4.21 -10.53
CA GLU A 69 2.86 5.60 -10.50
C GLU A 69 2.38 6.02 -9.09
N ALA A 70 1.50 5.21 -8.49
CA ALA A 70 0.97 5.46 -7.15
C ALA A 70 2.08 5.39 -6.08
N ALA A 71 3.00 4.44 -6.19
CA ALA A 71 4.12 4.30 -5.27
C ALA A 71 5.10 5.48 -5.37
N THR A 72 5.34 6.00 -6.58
CA THR A 72 6.19 7.19 -6.78
C THR A 72 5.54 8.43 -6.16
N ALA A 73 4.24 8.63 -6.36
CA ALA A 73 3.51 9.72 -5.70
C ALA A 73 3.56 9.61 -4.17
N ALA A 74 3.43 8.38 -3.65
CA ALA A 74 3.55 8.07 -2.23
C ALA A 74 4.92 8.41 -1.66
N LEU A 75 6.00 7.99 -2.32
CA LEU A 75 7.36 8.30 -1.90
C LEU A 75 7.64 9.80 -1.90
N ARG A 76 7.08 10.55 -2.85
CA ARG A 76 7.25 12.00 -2.95
C ARG A 76 6.52 12.79 -1.85
N SER A 77 5.50 12.20 -1.23
CA SER A 77 4.75 12.84 -0.15
C SER A 77 5.27 12.50 1.25
N LEU A 78 6.21 11.56 1.37
CA LEU A 78 6.84 11.26 2.65
C LEU A 78 7.70 12.45 3.10
N PRO A 79 7.68 12.80 4.40
CA PRO A 79 8.48 13.88 4.96
C PRO A 79 9.98 13.58 5.00
#